data_AF-J1J4C3-F1
#
_entry.id   AF-J1J4C3-F1
#
_cell.length_a   1.000
_cell.length_b   1.000
_cell.length_c   1.000
_cell.angle_alpha   90.00
_cell.angle_beta   90.00
_cell.angle_gamma   90.00
#
_symmetry.space_group_name_H-M   'P 1'
#
loop_
_entity.id
_entity.type
_entity.pdbx_description
1 polymer ?
#
loop_
_entity_poly.entity_id
_entity_poly.type
_entity_poly.pdbx_seq_one_letter_code
_entity_poly.pdbx_strand_id
1 'polypeptide(L)'
;MQTSAPIRLRVLHSHKPSYITENTHMLEQNFFYPDSKTLKNKYGIMDKTALKEQCAHDASKEMINLRREPLPEKIDSSYLKYIHQRLFQHTFEWAGYTRDQLFTFADGTTASMPAMQKEDAEVPFAIGPQIQKGLENLDRILTEKNYLKGLSRETFVEQAARTVCFSQQYTPFQRRKWARATDVF
;
A
#
# COMPACT_ATOMS: atom_id res chain seq x y z
N MET A 1 -2.22 -39.58 43.13
CA MET A 1 -3.23 -38.80 42.41
C MET A 1 -2.91 -37.32 42.63
N GLN A 2 -2.22 -36.67 41.69
CA GLN A 2 -1.98 -35.23 41.74
C GLN A 2 -2.98 -34.54 40.82
N THR A 3 -3.79 -33.68 41.41
CA THR A 3 -4.80 -32.86 40.74
C THR A 3 -4.13 -31.61 40.16
N SER A 4 -4.07 -31.51 38.83
CA SER A 4 -3.61 -30.31 38.14
C SER A 4 -4.65 -29.19 38.27
N ALA A 5 -4.20 -28.01 38.72
CA ALA A 5 -5.01 -26.80 38.74
C ALA A 5 -5.30 -26.30 37.30
N PRO A 6 -6.44 -25.65 37.04
CA PRO A 6 -6.80 -25.20 35.70
C PRO A 6 -5.94 -24.01 35.25
N ILE A 7 -5.52 -24.05 33.99
CA ILE A 7 -4.78 -22.98 33.31
C ILE A 7 -5.68 -21.75 33.22
N ARG A 8 -5.34 -20.67 33.93
CA ARG A 8 -5.96 -19.35 33.72
C ARG A 8 -5.46 -18.77 32.39
N LEU A 9 -6.33 -18.73 31.38
CA LEU A 9 -6.13 -17.91 30.18
C LEU A 9 -6.09 -16.43 30.60
N ARG A 10 -4.88 -15.86 30.62
CA ARG A 10 -4.68 -14.42 30.77
C ARG A 10 -4.99 -13.79 29.41
N VAL A 11 -6.06 -13.01 29.33
CA VAL A 11 -6.27 -12.12 28.19
C VAL A 11 -5.09 -11.15 28.17
N LEU A 12 -4.12 -11.41 27.29
CA LEU A 12 -3.10 -10.44 26.95
C LEU A 12 -3.87 -9.29 26.30
N HIS A 13 -4.07 -8.23 27.07
CA HIS A 13 -4.41 -6.93 26.53
C HIS A 13 -3.28 -6.61 25.55
N SER A 14 -3.57 -6.79 24.27
CA SER A 14 -2.68 -6.54 23.15
C SER A 14 -2.07 -5.17 23.37
N HIS A 15 -0.79 -5.14 23.74
CA HIS A 15 -0.03 -3.91 23.90
C HIS A 15 -0.04 -3.22 22.54
N LYS A 16 -0.85 -2.16 22.41
CA LYS A 16 -0.75 -1.25 21.27
C LYS A 16 0.68 -0.71 21.28
N PRO A 17 1.43 -0.77 20.17
CA PRO A 17 2.76 -0.19 20.11
C PRO A 17 2.74 1.28 20.52
N SER A 18 3.74 1.71 21.30
CA SER A 18 3.82 3.03 21.96
C SER A 18 3.84 4.25 21.02
N TYR A 19 3.79 4.06 19.71
CA TYR A 19 3.80 5.11 18.69
C TYR A 19 2.42 5.44 18.09
N ILE A 20 1.35 4.73 18.46
CA ILE A 20 -0.01 4.99 17.95
C ILE A 20 -0.76 5.84 18.98
N THR A 21 -0.86 7.15 18.75
CA THR A 21 -1.73 8.04 19.52
C THR A 21 -3.20 7.84 19.09
N GLU A 22 -4.16 8.22 19.95
CA GLU A 22 -5.60 8.15 19.63
C GLU A 22 -5.95 8.89 18.33
N ASN A 23 -5.27 10.02 18.07
CA ASN A 23 -5.42 10.80 16.84
C ASN A 23 -4.98 10.02 15.59
N THR A 24 -3.89 9.27 15.65
CA THR A 24 -3.42 8.44 14.53
C THR A 24 -4.43 7.34 14.20
N HIS A 25 -5.01 6.70 15.21
CA HIS A 25 -6.01 5.66 15.03
C HIS A 25 -7.30 6.19 14.37
N MET A 26 -7.74 7.39 14.73
CA MET A 26 -8.90 8.04 14.09
C MET A 26 -8.65 8.34 12.60
N LEU A 27 -7.45 8.82 12.26
CA LEU A 27 -7.07 9.09 10.87
C LEU A 27 -7.01 7.80 10.03
N GLU A 28 -6.56 6.69 10.60
CA GLU A 28 -6.52 5.39 9.92
C GLU A 28 -7.93 4.86 9.62
N GLN A 29 -8.86 5.03 10.57
CA GLN A 29 -10.25 4.58 10.43
C GLN A 29 -11.01 5.33 9.33
N ASN A 30 -10.66 6.59 9.07
CA ASN A 30 -11.33 7.41 8.05
C ASN A 30 -11.18 6.88 6.61
N PHE A 31 -10.28 5.93 6.36
CA PHE A 31 -10.22 5.20 5.08
C PHE A 31 -11.40 4.24 4.87
N PHE A 32 -12.12 3.86 5.91
CA PHE A 32 -13.17 2.85 5.88
C PHE A 32 -14.55 3.46 6.10
N TYR A 33 -15.60 2.78 5.63
CA TYR A 33 -16.95 3.15 6.03
C TYR A 33 -17.15 2.91 7.55
N PRO A 34 -18.03 3.69 8.22
CA PRO A 34 -18.40 3.44 9.62
C PRO A 34 -18.81 1.98 9.83
N ASP A 35 -18.35 1.39 10.95
CA ASP A 35 -18.64 0.01 11.35
C ASP A 35 -18.29 -1.06 10.29
N SER A 36 -17.40 -0.74 9.35
CA SER A 36 -16.99 -1.62 8.26
C SER A 36 -15.47 -1.71 8.13
N LYS A 37 -15.00 -2.84 7.59
CA LYS A 37 -13.60 -3.02 7.16
C LYS A 37 -13.42 -2.78 5.66
N THR A 38 -14.45 -2.25 5.00
CA THR A 38 -14.43 -1.94 3.56
C THR A 38 -13.99 -0.49 3.35
N LEU A 39 -13.03 -0.31 2.44
CA LEU A 39 -12.49 1.02 2.10
C LEU A 39 -13.57 1.87 1.44
N LYS A 40 -13.63 3.16 1.81
CA LYS A 40 -14.42 4.16 1.09
C LYS A 40 -14.02 4.16 -0.38
N ASN A 41 -15.00 4.11 -1.26
CA ASN A 41 -14.81 3.98 -2.70
C ASN A 41 -15.90 4.76 -3.45
N LYS A 42 -15.58 5.18 -4.67
CA LYS A 42 -16.44 6.04 -5.50
C LYS A 42 -17.76 5.38 -5.91
N TYR A 43 -17.90 4.07 -5.72
CA TYR A 43 -19.11 3.32 -6.07
C TYR A 43 -20.09 3.18 -4.90
N GLY A 44 -19.70 3.54 -3.67
CA GLY A 44 -20.54 3.29 -2.49
C GLY A 44 -20.62 1.81 -2.07
N ILE A 45 -19.79 0.92 -2.62
CA ILE A 45 -19.88 -0.52 -2.37
C ILE A 45 -19.28 -0.86 -1.00
N MET A 46 -20.09 -1.39 -0.08
CA MET A 46 -19.64 -1.84 1.25
C MET A 46 -19.33 -3.35 1.30
N ASP A 47 -19.87 -4.14 0.38
CA ASP A 47 -19.50 -5.54 0.25
C ASP A 47 -18.08 -5.69 -0.29
N LYS A 48 -17.26 -6.44 0.44
CA LYS A 48 -15.84 -6.53 0.20
C LYS A 48 -15.50 -7.32 -1.06
N THR A 49 -16.31 -8.33 -1.39
CA THR A 49 -16.12 -9.18 -2.57
C THR A 49 -16.51 -8.40 -3.82
N ALA A 50 -17.69 -7.76 -3.80
CA ALA A 50 -18.16 -6.89 -4.87
C ALA A 50 -17.18 -5.73 -5.14
N LEU A 51 -16.64 -5.10 -4.10
CA LEU A 51 -15.63 -4.04 -4.27
C LEU A 51 -14.34 -4.59 -4.90
N LYS A 52 -13.93 -5.81 -4.55
CA LYS A 52 -12.75 -6.45 -5.14
C LYS A 52 -12.97 -6.69 -6.64
N GLU A 53 -14.12 -7.24 -7.00
CA GLU A 53 -14.48 -7.53 -8.40
C GLU A 53 -14.58 -6.26 -9.24
N GLN A 54 -15.33 -5.26 -8.77
CA GLN A 54 -15.47 -3.99 -9.49
C GLN A 54 -14.12 -3.27 -9.66
N CYS A 55 -13.30 -3.26 -8.61
CA CYS A 55 -11.98 -2.66 -8.71
C CYS A 55 -11.07 -3.43 -9.68
N ALA A 56 -11.08 -4.76 -9.65
CA ALA A 56 -10.27 -5.56 -10.56
C ALA A 56 -10.67 -5.29 -12.02
N HIS A 57 -11.97 -5.21 -12.30
CA HIS A 57 -12.49 -4.88 -13.63
C HIS A 57 -11.99 -3.53 -14.15
N ASP A 58 -12.11 -2.46 -13.36
CA ASP A 58 -11.67 -1.14 -13.80
C ASP A 58 -10.13 -1.03 -13.88
N ALA A 59 -9.40 -1.66 -12.96
CA ALA A 59 -7.94 -1.72 -13.02
C ALA A 59 -7.44 -2.50 -14.25
N SER A 60 -8.12 -3.56 -14.67
CA SER A 60 -7.79 -4.30 -15.89
C SER A 60 -7.98 -3.46 -17.15
N LYS A 61 -9.02 -2.63 -17.22
CA LYS A 61 -9.20 -1.69 -18.34
C LYS A 61 -8.08 -0.64 -18.37
N GLU A 62 -7.76 -0.05 -17.23
CA GLU A 62 -6.69 0.96 -17.13
C GLU A 62 -5.32 0.37 -17.44
N MET A 63 -5.08 -0.89 -17.09
CA MET A 63 -3.86 -1.62 -17.48
C MET A 63 -3.71 -1.73 -19.01
N ILE A 64 -4.80 -1.97 -19.73
CA ILE A 64 -4.77 -1.99 -21.21
C ILE A 64 -4.42 -0.60 -21.76
N ASN A 65 -4.98 0.46 -21.17
CA ASN A 65 -4.69 1.84 -21.56
C ASN A 65 -3.24 2.22 -21.27
N LEU A 66 -2.74 1.93 -20.07
CA LEU A 66 -1.36 2.19 -19.65
C LEU A 66 -0.33 1.53 -20.58
N ARG A 67 -0.61 0.31 -21.06
CA ARG A 67 0.28 -0.39 -22.00
C ARG A 67 0.36 0.26 -23.39
N ARG A 68 -0.58 1.14 -23.73
CA ARG A 68 -0.60 1.90 -24.99
C ARG A 68 0.04 3.27 -24.86
N GLU A 69 0.33 3.72 -23.64
CA GLU A 69 0.98 5.01 -23.40
C GLU A 69 2.46 4.94 -23.79
N PRO A 70 3.03 6.07 -24.24
CA PRO A 70 4.47 6.16 -24.41
C PRO A 70 5.16 5.90 -23.07
N LEU A 71 6.28 5.18 -23.11
CA LEU A 71 7.08 4.95 -21.92
C LEU A 71 7.60 6.30 -21.38
N PRO A 72 7.61 6.49 -20.05
CA PRO A 72 8.16 7.71 -19.47
C PRO A 72 9.68 7.75 -19.71
N GLU A 73 10.23 8.95 -19.80
CA GLU A 73 11.69 9.11 -19.90
C GLU A 73 12.41 8.63 -18.64
N LYS A 74 11.75 8.85 -17.48
CA LYS A 74 12.22 8.54 -16.13
C LYS A 74 11.23 7.58 -15.44
N ILE A 75 11.77 6.56 -14.79
CA ILE A 75 11.00 5.65 -13.95
C ILE A 75 11.40 5.97 -12.51
N ASP A 76 10.52 6.65 -11.79
CA ASP A 76 10.73 7.15 -10.42
C ASP A 76 9.44 7.03 -9.59
N SER A 77 9.46 7.55 -8.37
CA SER A 77 8.32 7.53 -7.44
C SER A 77 7.13 8.33 -7.95
N SER A 78 7.35 9.35 -8.80
CA SER A 78 6.28 10.10 -9.46
C SER A 78 5.57 9.21 -10.48
N TYR A 79 6.31 8.43 -11.27
CA TYR A 79 5.72 7.45 -12.19
C TYR A 79 5.01 6.31 -11.43
N LEU A 80 5.51 5.89 -10.28
CA LEU A 80 4.83 4.92 -9.42
C LEU A 80 3.48 5.46 -8.90
N LYS A 81 3.44 6.72 -8.45
CA LYS A 81 2.20 7.40 -8.05
C LYS A 81 1.23 7.54 -9.22
N TYR A 82 1.74 7.87 -10.41
CA TYR A 82 0.96 7.93 -11.64
C TYR A 82 0.31 6.59 -12.00
N ILE A 83 1.07 5.48 -11.99
CA ILE A 83 0.51 4.14 -12.22
C ILE A 83 -0.59 3.83 -11.20
N HIS A 84 -0.35 4.10 -9.91
CA HIS A 84 -1.35 3.87 -8.87
C HIS A 84 -2.61 4.73 -9.09
N GLN A 85 -2.45 6.00 -9.46
CA GLN A 85 -3.57 6.86 -9.84
C GLN A 85 -4.35 6.23 -10.99
N ARG A 86 -3.69 5.89 -12.11
CA ARG A 86 -4.34 5.32 -13.29
C ARG A 86 -5.11 4.05 -12.99
N LEU A 87 -4.53 3.12 -12.22
CA LEU A 87 -5.18 1.86 -11.89
C LEU A 87 -6.40 2.01 -10.97
N PHE A 88 -6.43 3.03 -10.10
CA PHE A 88 -7.42 3.13 -9.03
C PHE A 88 -8.26 4.41 -9.06
N GLN A 89 -8.09 5.30 -10.04
CA GLN A 89 -8.79 6.58 -10.13
C GLN A 89 -10.31 6.45 -10.17
N HIS A 90 -10.83 5.36 -10.74
CA HIS A 90 -12.28 5.09 -10.78
C HIS A 90 -12.81 4.53 -9.46
N THR A 91 -11.94 3.91 -8.64
CA THR A 91 -12.32 3.23 -7.40
C THR A 91 -12.13 4.10 -6.16
N PHE A 92 -11.02 4.82 -6.04
CA PHE A 92 -10.67 5.55 -4.82
C PHE A 92 -10.37 7.02 -5.09
N GLU A 93 -10.76 7.88 -4.16
CA GLU A 93 -10.45 9.32 -4.23
C GLU A 93 -8.96 9.60 -4.00
N TRP A 94 -8.31 8.82 -3.14
CA TRP A 94 -6.88 8.92 -2.82
C TRP A 94 -5.96 8.21 -3.82
N ALA A 95 -6.45 7.87 -5.02
CA ALA A 95 -5.65 7.22 -6.04
C ALA A 95 -4.44 8.10 -6.43
N GLY A 96 -3.23 7.62 -6.13
CA GLY A 96 -1.96 8.32 -6.39
C GLY A 96 -1.30 8.92 -5.15
N TYR A 97 -2.01 8.97 -4.02
CA TYR A 97 -1.51 9.43 -2.73
C TYR A 97 -0.82 8.31 -1.97
N THR A 98 0.28 8.63 -1.29
CA THR A 98 0.96 7.68 -0.40
C THR A 98 0.31 7.69 0.98
N ARG A 99 0.34 6.55 1.66
CA ARG A 99 -0.43 6.35 2.91
C ARG A 99 0.03 7.20 4.09
N ASP A 100 1.26 7.72 4.08
CA ASP A 100 1.73 8.66 5.09
C ASP A 100 1.15 10.07 4.93
N GLN A 101 0.67 10.42 3.74
CA GLN A 101 0.10 11.74 3.48
C GLN A 101 -1.29 11.86 4.10
N LEU A 102 -1.62 13.07 4.57
CA LEU A 102 -3.00 13.41 4.90
C LEU A 102 -3.80 13.56 3.61
N PHE A 103 -4.91 12.85 3.53
CA PHE A 103 -5.85 12.92 2.43
C PHE A 103 -7.23 13.29 2.96
N THR A 104 -7.87 14.32 2.41
CA THR A 104 -9.23 14.71 2.80
C THR A 104 -10.21 14.22 1.74
N PHE A 105 -11.14 13.38 2.15
CA PHE A 105 -12.21 12.84 1.33
C PHE A 105 -13.27 13.91 1.02
N ALA A 106 -14.07 13.68 -0.02
CA ALA A 106 -15.22 14.52 -0.35
C ALA A 106 -16.26 14.60 0.77
N ASP A 107 -16.31 13.62 1.67
CA ASP A 107 -17.18 13.62 2.87
C ASP A 107 -16.64 14.50 4.02
N GLY A 108 -15.51 15.18 3.83
CA GLY A 108 -14.87 16.07 4.80
C GLY A 108 -13.97 15.38 5.81
N THR A 109 -13.91 14.04 5.84
CA THR A 109 -13.00 13.31 6.74
C THR A 109 -11.57 13.31 6.20
N THR A 110 -10.58 13.45 7.09
CA THR A 110 -9.16 13.34 6.72
C THR A 110 -8.61 12.00 7.17
N ALA A 111 -7.87 11.32 6.30
CA ALA A 111 -7.23 10.04 6.58
C ALA A 111 -5.72 10.07 6.34
N SER A 112 -5.01 9.27 7.11
CA SER A 112 -3.59 8.96 6.94
C SER A 112 -3.31 7.64 7.66
N MET A 113 -2.42 6.83 7.10
CA MET A 113 -2.00 5.55 7.66
C MET A 113 -0.47 5.42 7.61
N PRO A 114 0.25 6.17 8.47
CA PRO A 114 1.69 6.22 8.47
C PRO A 114 2.31 4.91 8.96
N ALA A 115 1.60 4.08 9.72
CA ALA A 115 2.07 2.77 10.16
C ALA A 115 1.22 1.64 9.57
N MET A 116 1.87 0.56 9.14
CA MET A 116 1.20 -0.68 8.73
C MET A 116 2.00 -1.87 9.23
N GLN A 117 1.31 -2.87 9.76
CA GLN A 117 1.92 -4.13 10.17
C GLN A 117 1.20 -5.32 9.51
N LYS A 118 1.93 -6.39 9.22
CA LYS A 118 1.34 -7.69 8.86
C LYS A 118 1.04 -8.44 10.15
N GLU A 119 -0.13 -9.08 10.23
CA GLU A 119 -0.57 -9.81 11.43
C GLU A 119 0.50 -10.81 11.91
N ASP A 120 1.24 -11.42 10.97
CA ASP A 120 2.27 -12.42 11.25
C ASP A 120 3.72 -11.88 11.16
N ALA A 121 3.93 -10.55 11.06
CA ALA A 121 5.28 -9.99 10.97
C ALA A 121 5.68 -9.29 12.26
N GLU A 122 6.86 -9.66 12.77
CA GLU A 122 7.49 -8.99 13.90
C GLU A 122 7.89 -7.54 13.57
N VAL A 123 8.24 -7.29 12.31
CA VAL A 123 8.69 -5.97 11.84
C VAL A 123 7.57 -5.29 11.04
N PRO A 124 7.19 -4.05 11.39
CA PRO A 124 6.23 -3.27 10.61
C PRO A 124 6.82 -2.86 9.26
N PHE A 125 5.97 -2.47 8.31
CA PHE A 125 6.43 -1.76 7.12
C PHE A 125 7.00 -0.38 7.50
N ALA A 126 7.61 0.32 6.54
CA ALA A 126 8.14 1.66 6.77
C ALA A 126 7.12 2.60 7.45
N ILE A 127 7.54 3.33 8.48
CA ILE A 127 6.64 4.16 9.30
C ILE A 127 6.81 5.65 8.95
N GLY A 128 5.71 6.31 8.61
CA GLY A 128 5.60 7.75 8.41
C GLY A 128 6.71 8.32 7.50
N PRO A 129 7.63 9.16 8.02
CA PRO A 129 8.71 9.75 7.22
C PRO A 129 9.62 8.74 6.50
N GLN A 130 9.68 7.48 6.97
CA GLN A 130 10.47 6.44 6.31
C GLN A 130 9.92 6.08 4.92
N ILE A 131 8.63 6.33 4.65
CA ILE A 131 8.03 6.09 3.34
C ILE A 131 8.64 7.05 2.32
N GLN A 132 8.61 8.36 2.59
CA GLN A 132 9.18 9.36 1.68
C GLN A 132 10.68 9.18 1.51
N LYS A 133 11.43 8.96 2.59
CA LYS A 133 12.87 8.65 2.51
C LYS A 133 13.15 7.41 1.66
N GLY A 134 12.29 6.39 1.75
CA GLY A 134 12.38 5.19 0.92
C GLY A 134 12.16 5.48 -0.57
N LEU A 135 11.16 6.31 -0.89
CA LEU A 135 10.86 6.75 -2.26
C LEU A 135 12.00 7.62 -2.83
N GLU A 136 12.51 8.58 -2.05
CA GLU A 136 13.67 9.40 -2.44
C GLU A 136 14.90 8.53 -2.70
N ASN A 137 15.16 7.53 -1.85
CA ASN A 137 16.28 6.61 -2.05
C ASN A 137 16.09 5.72 -3.29
N LEU A 138 14.86 5.27 -3.56
CA LEU A 138 14.52 4.55 -4.79
C LEU A 138 14.82 5.40 -6.03
N ASP A 139 14.39 6.66 -6.02
CA ASP A 139 14.59 7.60 -7.13
C ASP A 139 16.07 7.88 -7.37
N ARG A 140 16.83 8.06 -6.28
CA ARG A 140 18.29 8.21 -6.34
C ARG A 140 18.96 6.99 -6.97
N ILE A 141 18.63 5.77 -6.51
CA ILE A 141 19.20 4.52 -7.04
C ILE A 141 18.86 4.34 -8.52
N LEU A 142 17.62 4.62 -8.93
CA LEU A 142 17.19 4.51 -10.33
C LEU A 142 17.91 5.53 -11.20
N THR A 143 18.06 6.77 -10.73
CA THR A 143 18.79 7.82 -11.45
C THR A 143 20.27 7.46 -11.62
N GLU A 144 20.95 7.04 -10.55
CA GLU A 144 22.37 6.64 -10.57
C GLU A 144 22.64 5.46 -11.51
N LYS A 145 21.65 4.58 -11.69
CA LYS A 145 21.74 3.41 -12.58
C LYS A 145 21.16 3.67 -13.97
N ASN A 146 20.96 4.94 -14.36
CA ASN A 146 20.36 5.32 -15.64
C ASN A 146 19.05 4.57 -15.94
N TYR A 147 18.19 4.45 -14.92
CA TYR A 147 16.92 3.71 -14.94
C TYR A 147 17.06 2.26 -15.44
N LEU A 148 18.18 1.62 -15.10
CA LEU A 148 18.54 0.25 -15.50
C LEU A 148 18.68 0.06 -17.02
N LYS A 149 18.85 1.15 -17.79
CA LYS A 149 19.08 1.11 -19.25
C LYS A 149 20.54 0.76 -19.56
N GLY A 150 20.77 0.08 -20.68
CA GLY A 150 22.13 -0.23 -21.18
C GLY A 150 22.88 -1.32 -20.41
N LEU A 151 22.20 -2.07 -19.54
CA LEU A 151 22.78 -3.18 -18.78
C LEU A 151 22.71 -4.49 -19.57
N SER A 152 23.60 -5.45 -19.26
CA SER A 152 23.41 -6.83 -19.69
C SER A 152 22.14 -7.40 -19.05
N ARG A 153 21.61 -8.48 -19.63
CA ARG A 153 20.41 -9.15 -19.11
C ARG A 153 20.60 -9.61 -17.66
N GLU A 154 21.74 -10.20 -17.35
CA GLU A 154 22.06 -10.72 -16.02
C GLU A 154 22.10 -9.60 -14.97
N THR A 155 22.80 -8.50 -15.28
CA THR A 155 22.87 -7.35 -14.39
C THR A 155 21.51 -6.66 -14.28
N PHE A 156 20.75 -6.54 -15.37
CA PHE A 156 19.39 -6.00 -15.32
C PHE A 156 18.51 -6.81 -14.38
N VAL A 157 18.48 -8.14 -14.51
CA VAL A 157 17.65 -9.03 -13.67
C VAL A 157 18.03 -8.88 -12.20
N GLU A 158 19.32 -8.89 -11.88
CA GLU A 158 19.79 -8.74 -10.50
C GLU A 158 19.36 -7.38 -9.90
N GLN A 159 19.59 -6.28 -10.63
CA GLN A 159 19.28 -4.95 -10.13
C GLN A 159 17.77 -4.71 -10.05
N ALA A 160 16.99 -5.18 -11.04
CA ALA A 160 15.55 -5.08 -11.03
C ALA A 160 14.94 -5.86 -9.85
N ALA A 161 15.43 -7.08 -9.57
CA ALA A 161 14.98 -7.86 -8.42
C ALA A 161 15.25 -7.14 -7.09
N ARG A 162 16.45 -6.57 -6.92
CA ARG A 162 16.80 -5.77 -5.73
C ARG A 162 15.89 -4.55 -5.58
N THR A 163 15.65 -3.82 -6.67
CA THR A 163 14.77 -2.63 -6.68
C THR A 163 13.33 -3.00 -6.32
N VAL A 164 12.80 -4.10 -6.86
CA VAL A 164 11.46 -4.59 -6.52
C VAL A 164 11.38 -4.94 -5.04
N CYS A 165 12.31 -5.75 -4.52
CA CYS A 165 12.37 -6.13 -3.10
C CYS A 165 12.44 -4.91 -2.18
N PHE A 166 13.32 -3.95 -2.50
CA PHE A 166 13.45 -2.69 -1.78
C PHE A 166 12.11 -1.92 -1.75
N SER A 167 11.44 -1.77 -2.89
CA SER A 167 10.11 -1.14 -2.98
C SER A 167 9.03 -1.86 -2.15
N GLN A 168 9.11 -3.19 -1.99
CA GLN A 168 8.15 -3.94 -1.16
C GLN A 168 8.25 -3.60 0.33
N GLN A 169 9.43 -3.20 0.82
CA GLN A 169 9.63 -2.86 2.23
C GLN A 169 8.88 -1.60 2.66
N TYR A 170 8.73 -0.63 1.75
CA TYR A 170 8.10 0.66 2.07
C TYR A 170 6.58 0.66 1.95
N THR A 171 6.01 -0.26 1.15
CA THR A 171 4.56 -0.36 0.85
C THR A 171 3.86 1.03 0.83
N PRO A 172 4.21 1.91 -0.12
CA PRO A 172 3.83 3.32 -0.06
C PRO A 172 2.32 3.57 -0.18
N PHE A 173 1.54 2.57 -0.61
CA PHE A 173 0.10 2.65 -0.78
C PHE A 173 -0.63 1.68 0.15
N GLN A 174 -1.81 2.12 0.62
CA GLN A 174 -2.70 1.42 1.55
C GLN A 174 -3.07 -0.02 1.12
N ARG A 175 -3.14 -0.29 -0.19
CA ARG A 175 -3.83 -1.48 -0.73
C ARG A 175 -2.93 -2.67 -1.10
N ARG A 176 -1.61 -2.66 -0.84
CA ARG A 176 -0.75 -3.79 -1.27
C ARG A 176 -1.20 -5.17 -0.76
N LYS A 177 -1.91 -5.28 0.38
CA LYS A 177 -2.45 -6.58 0.87
C LYS A 177 -3.64 -7.14 0.07
N TRP A 178 -4.31 -6.35 -0.77
CA TRP A 178 -5.40 -6.83 -1.66
C TRP A 178 -4.92 -7.11 -3.07
N ALA A 179 -3.74 -6.58 -3.42
CA ALA A 179 -3.02 -6.93 -4.64
C ALA A 179 -2.27 -8.27 -4.47
N ARG A 180 -3.00 -9.35 -4.17
CA ARG A 180 -2.83 -10.53 -5.02
C ARG A 180 -3.60 -10.23 -6.32
N ALA A 181 -3.07 -9.25 -7.05
CA ALA A 181 -3.31 -9.05 -8.47
C ALA A 181 -2.31 -9.90 -9.30
N THR A 182 -1.66 -10.85 -8.64
CA THR A 182 -0.94 -12.00 -9.19
C THR A 182 -1.86 -13.24 -9.24
N ASP A 183 -3.19 -13.06 -9.24
CA ASP A 183 -4.12 -14.06 -9.81
C ASP A 183 -4.64 -13.56 -11.17
N VAL A 184 -4.04 -12.48 -11.71
CA VAL A 184 -4.10 -12.07 -13.12
C VAL A 184 -2.69 -12.14 -13.76
N PHE A 185 -1.70 -12.66 -13.02
CA PHE A 185 -0.42 -13.20 -13.50
C PHE A 185 0.08 -14.24 -12.52
#